data_AF-A0A7C3LI13-F1
#
_entry.id   AF-A0A7C3LI13-F1
#
_cell.length_a   1.000
_cell.length_b   1.000
_cell.length_c   1.000
_cell.angle_alpha   90.00
_cell.angle_beta   90.00
_cell.angle_gamma   90.00
#
_symmetry.space_group_name_H-M   'P 1'
#
loop_
_entity.id
_entity.type
_entity.pdbx_description
1 polymer ?
#
loop_
_entity_poly.entity_id
_entity_poly.type
_entity_poly.pdbx_seq_one_letter_code
_entity_poly.pdbx_strand_id
1 'polypeptide(L)'
;MQDAQTPAERVRALVDALFAFWERVEPWLSVARCEEGKIPALARDMRAQEGALRALVTFALADAASEKDTRLVTALTDFYTWRALASAGLAGDAPAIIANIIIGHLGIEDTPAAKEGSSNGRRTRNRRWRLSHQQLGPAGPR
;
A
#
# COMPACT_ATOMS: atom_id res chain seq x y z
N MET A 1 -3.51 -19.53 -12.16
CA MET A 1 -3.36 -18.35 -13.03
C MET A 1 -3.51 -17.14 -12.12
N GLN A 2 -2.42 -16.63 -11.56
CA GLN A 2 -2.47 -15.34 -10.85
C GLN A 2 -2.42 -14.29 -11.94
N ASP A 3 -3.53 -13.61 -12.18
CA ASP A 3 -3.52 -12.39 -12.98
C ASP A 3 -2.49 -11.44 -12.36
N ALA A 4 -1.63 -10.86 -13.20
CA ALA A 4 -0.55 -9.99 -12.74
C ALA A 4 -1.15 -8.72 -12.14
N GLN A 5 -1.38 -8.72 -10.82
CA GLN A 5 -1.86 -7.54 -10.11
C GLN A 5 -0.80 -6.43 -10.19
N THR A 6 -1.26 -5.23 -10.54
CA THR A 6 -0.41 -4.03 -10.48
C THR A 6 0.01 -3.76 -9.03
N PRO A 7 1.13 -3.06 -8.77
CA PRO A 7 1.52 -2.69 -7.41
C PRO A 7 0.42 -1.93 -6.65
N ALA A 8 -0.33 -1.07 -7.34
CA ALA A 8 -1.46 -0.34 -6.75
C ALA A 8 -2.60 -1.28 -6.33
N GLU A 9 -2.94 -2.28 -7.16
CA GLU A 9 -3.95 -3.28 -6.83
C GLU A 9 -3.55 -4.15 -5.64
N ARG A 10 -2.26 -4.49 -5.50
CA ARG A 10 -1.76 -5.22 -4.33
C ARG A 10 -1.88 -4.40 -3.05
N VAL A 11 -1.54 -3.11 -3.09
CA VAL A 11 -1.66 -2.22 -1.93
C VAL A 11 -3.13 -2.09 -1.52
N ARG A 12 -4.05 -1.89 -2.46
CA ARG A 12 -5.49 -1.84 -2.17
C ARG A 12 -5.97 -3.14 -1.51
N ALA A 13 -5.64 -4.28 -2.13
CA ALA A 13 -6.01 -5.58 -1.58
C ALA A 13 -5.45 -5.84 -0.18
N LEU A 14 -4.21 -5.42 0.09
CA LEU A 14 -3.61 -5.48 1.43
C LEU A 14 -4.43 -4.68 2.44
N VAL A 15 -4.70 -3.41 2.14
CA VAL A 15 -5.39 -2.50 3.07
C VAL A 15 -6.81 -2.99 3.32
N ASP A 16 -7.55 -3.38 2.27
CA ASP A 16 -8.90 -3.94 2.38
C ASP A 16 -8.92 -5.18 3.28
N ALA A 17 -8.00 -6.12 3.05
CA ALA A 17 -7.93 -7.36 3.82
C ALA A 17 -7.58 -7.11 5.30
N LEU A 18 -6.64 -6.20 5.58
CA LEU A 18 -6.25 -5.86 6.94
C LEU A 18 -7.38 -5.14 7.69
N PHE A 19 -8.05 -4.19 7.04
CA PHE A 19 -9.10 -3.40 7.70
C PHE A 19 -10.33 -4.24 7.98
N ALA A 20 -10.71 -5.13 7.05
CA ALA A 20 -11.74 -6.13 7.29
C ALA A 20 -11.34 -7.13 8.39
N PHE A 21 -10.06 -7.50 8.47
CA PHE A 21 -9.57 -8.35 9.55
C PHE A 21 -9.70 -7.66 10.91
N TRP A 22 -9.28 -6.39 11.02
CA TRP A 22 -9.37 -5.60 12.25
C TRP A 22 -10.80 -5.44 12.74
N GLU A 23 -11.72 -5.12 11.83
CA GLU A 23 -13.15 -5.04 12.14
C GLU A 23 -13.68 -6.34 12.76
N ARG A 24 -13.31 -7.49 12.19
CA ARG A 24 -13.74 -8.79 12.68
C ARG A 24 -13.18 -9.14 14.06
N VAL A 25 -11.97 -8.68 14.40
CA VAL A 25 -11.29 -9.09 15.64
C VAL A 25 -11.30 -8.00 16.73
N GLU A 26 -11.84 -6.81 16.47
CA GLU A 26 -11.75 -5.65 17.37
C GLU A 26 -12.10 -5.94 18.83
N PRO A 27 -13.23 -6.60 19.15
CA PRO A 27 -13.62 -6.74 20.56
C PRO A 27 -12.61 -7.53 21.36
N TRP A 28 -12.04 -8.57 20.75
CA TRP A 28 -11.02 -9.42 21.38
C TRP A 28 -9.65 -8.74 21.35
N LEU A 29 -9.26 -8.15 20.23
CA LEU A 29 -7.92 -7.58 20.05
C LEU A 29 -7.73 -6.31 20.89
N SER A 30 -8.78 -5.51 21.10
CA SER A 30 -8.73 -4.38 22.04
C SER A 30 -8.43 -4.84 23.46
N VAL A 31 -9.09 -5.90 23.93
CA VAL A 31 -8.83 -6.46 25.27
C VAL A 31 -7.42 -7.04 25.33
N ALA A 32 -7.01 -7.79 24.31
CA ALA A 32 -5.69 -8.40 24.23
C ALA A 32 -4.57 -7.35 24.36
N ARG A 33 -4.66 -6.24 23.61
CA ARG A 33 -3.66 -5.17 23.67
C ARG A 33 -3.67 -4.39 24.99
N CYS A 34 -4.81 -4.27 25.67
CA CYS A 34 -4.86 -3.62 27.00
C CYS A 34 -4.18 -4.46 28.10
N GLU A 35 -4.19 -5.79 27.96
CA GLU A 35 -3.68 -6.72 28.98
C GLU A 35 -2.28 -7.26 28.69
N GLU A 36 -1.67 -6.90 27.55
CA GLU A 36 -0.37 -7.43 27.12
C GLU A 36 0.75 -7.18 28.13
N GLY A 37 0.73 -6.03 28.82
CA GLY A 37 1.71 -5.69 29.85
C GLY A 37 1.58 -6.50 31.15
N LYS A 38 0.44 -7.19 31.33
CA LYS A 38 0.13 -7.97 32.53
C LYS A 38 0.26 -9.47 32.31
N ILE A 39 0.16 -9.93 31.05
CA ILE A 39 0.19 -11.35 30.69
C ILE A 39 1.34 -11.62 29.71
N PRO A 40 2.48 -12.18 30.15
CA PRO A 40 3.65 -12.39 29.28
C PRO A 40 3.39 -13.23 28.02
N ALA A 41 2.50 -14.22 28.10
CA ALA A 41 2.10 -15.02 26.93
C ALA A 41 1.41 -14.17 25.86
N LEU A 42 0.57 -13.22 26.29
CA LEU A 42 -0.13 -12.30 25.41
C LEU A 42 0.83 -11.34 24.72
N ALA A 43 1.81 -10.79 25.46
CA ALA A 43 2.85 -9.96 24.87
C ALA A 43 3.67 -10.69 23.79
N ARG A 44 3.94 -11.99 23.98
CA ARG A 44 4.62 -12.80 22.95
C ARG A 44 3.75 -12.94 21.70
N ASP A 45 2.46 -13.23 21.88
CA ASP A 45 1.55 -13.45 20.77
C ASP A 45 1.28 -12.13 20.00
N MET A 46 1.22 -10.97 20.69
CA MET A 46 1.14 -9.64 20.08
C MET A 46 2.38 -9.32 19.23
N ARG A 47 3.59 -9.63 19.72
CA ARG A 47 4.83 -9.48 18.91
C ARG A 47 4.83 -10.40 17.69
N ALA A 48 4.30 -11.61 17.81
CA ALA A 48 4.16 -12.51 16.66
C ALA A 48 3.19 -11.96 15.61
N GLN A 49 2.08 -11.36 16.04
CA GLN A 49 1.13 -10.67 15.17
C GLN A 49 1.78 -9.47 14.47
N GLU A 50 2.54 -8.63 15.17
CA GLU A 50 3.28 -7.51 14.56
C GLU A 50 4.27 -8.01 13.49
N GLY A 51 4.98 -9.11 13.77
CA GLY A 51 5.86 -9.76 12.80
C GLY A 51 5.13 -10.26 11.56
N ALA A 52 3.94 -10.86 11.74
CA ALA A 52 3.10 -11.31 10.63
C ALA A 52 2.57 -10.14 9.78
N LEU A 53 2.12 -9.05 10.42
CA LEU A 53 1.70 -7.83 9.73
C LEU A 53 2.84 -7.27 8.87
N ARG A 54 4.04 -7.13 9.44
CA ARG A 54 5.22 -6.65 8.71
C ARG A 54 5.55 -7.55 7.52
N ALA A 55 5.45 -8.87 7.68
CA ALA A 55 5.70 -9.81 6.59
C ALA A 55 4.68 -9.66 5.44
N LEU A 56 3.40 -9.48 5.76
CA LEU A 56 2.35 -9.22 4.77
C LEU A 56 2.60 -7.90 4.02
N VAL A 57 2.99 -6.86 4.74
CA VAL A 57 3.34 -5.57 4.13
C VAL A 57 4.52 -5.71 3.18
N THR A 58 5.62 -6.34 3.62
CA THR A 58 6.78 -6.58 2.76
C THR A 58 6.40 -7.35 1.49
N PHE A 59 5.60 -8.41 1.63
CA PHE A 59 5.11 -9.18 0.49
C PHE A 59 4.26 -8.32 -0.46
N ALA A 60 3.35 -7.51 0.09
CA ALA A 60 2.46 -6.65 -0.66
C ALA A 60 3.18 -5.47 -1.33
N LEU A 61 4.35 -5.04 -0.84
CA LEU A 61 5.17 -4.00 -1.46
C LEU A 61 6.19 -4.54 -2.48
N ALA A 62 6.56 -5.83 -2.38
CA ALA A 62 7.58 -6.48 -3.18
C ALA A 62 8.97 -5.79 -3.06
N ASP A 63 9.94 -6.22 -3.87
CA ASP A 63 11.36 -5.84 -3.74
C ASP A 63 11.68 -4.35 -3.99
N ALA A 64 10.69 -3.53 -4.35
CA ALA A 64 10.88 -2.12 -4.70
C ALA A 64 10.83 -1.15 -3.50
N ALA A 65 10.30 -1.59 -2.34
CA ALA A 65 10.09 -0.71 -1.21
C ALA A 65 11.28 -0.69 -0.23
N SER A 66 11.62 0.50 0.27
CA SER A 66 12.64 0.64 1.30
C SER A 66 12.15 0.14 2.66
N GLU A 67 13.05 -0.13 3.60
CA GLU A 67 12.69 -0.46 4.98
C GLU A 67 11.85 0.64 5.64
N LYS A 68 12.10 1.91 5.27
CA LYS A 68 11.31 3.05 5.73
C LYS A 68 9.86 2.96 5.25
N ASP A 69 9.67 2.60 3.98
CA ASP A 69 8.35 2.44 3.37
C ASP A 69 7.59 1.29 4.02
N THR A 70 8.23 0.14 4.23
CA THR A 70 7.64 -1.00 4.94
C THR A 70 7.16 -0.62 6.34
N ARG A 71 7.97 0.13 7.10
CA ARG A 71 7.58 0.61 8.44
C ARG A 71 6.42 1.59 8.38
N LEU A 72 6.44 2.53 7.44
CA LEU A 72 5.36 3.50 7.26
C LEU A 72 4.05 2.78 6.93
N VAL A 73 4.07 1.88 5.95
CA VAL A 73 2.87 1.13 5.54
C VAL A 73 2.37 0.25 6.67
N THR A 74 3.25 -0.41 7.41
CA THR A 74 2.90 -1.18 8.61
C THR A 74 2.18 -0.32 9.65
N ALA A 75 2.66 0.90 9.90
CA ALA A 75 2.02 1.82 10.84
C ALA A 75 0.66 2.32 10.33
N LEU A 76 0.56 2.66 9.04
CA LEU A 76 -0.68 3.11 8.42
C LEU A 76 -1.76 2.01 8.37
N THR A 77 -1.36 0.74 8.40
CA THR A 77 -2.28 -0.40 8.38
C THR A 77 -2.44 -1.11 9.72
N ASP A 78 -1.86 -0.59 10.81
CA ASP A 78 -2.04 -1.15 12.14
C ASP A 78 -3.48 -1.02 12.65
N PHE A 79 -3.84 -1.91 13.57
CA PHE A 79 -5.12 -1.91 14.27
C PHE A 79 -5.47 -0.57 14.93
N TYR A 80 -4.53 0.14 15.56
CA TYR A 80 -4.85 1.43 16.18
C TYR A 80 -5.15 2.52 15.16
N THR A 81 -4.52 2.49 13.99
CA THR A 81 -4.84 3.39 12.88
C THR A 81 -6.24 3.13 12.36
N TRP A 82 -6.58 1.86 12.11
CA TRP A 82 -7.95 1.48 11.75
C TRP A 82 -8.97 1.91 12.82
N ARG A 83 -8.68 1.65 14.10
CA ARG A 83 -9.58 1.98 15.22
C ARG A 83 -9.82 3.47 15.34
N ALA A 84 -8.78 4.30 15.14
CA ALA A 84 -8.92 5.75 15.15
C ALA A 84 -9.85 6.23 14.01
N LEU A 85 -9.68 5.69 12.80
CA LEU A 85 -10.55 6.00 11.65
C LEU A 85 -12.00 5.54 11.90
N ALA A 86 -12.18 4.32 12.43
CA ALA A 86 -13.49 3.80 12.78
C ALA A 86 -14.19 4.66 13.84
N SER A 87 -13.46 5.09 14.87
CA SER A 87 -13.99 5.97 15.93
C SER A 87 -14.36 7.36 15.40
N ALA A 88 -13.75 7.81 14.31
CA ALA A 88 -14.11 9.03 13.60
C ALA A 88 -15.29 8.87 12.62
N GLY A 89 -15.90 7.67 12.55
CA GLY A 89 -16.99 7.37 11.61
C GLY A 89 -16.53 7.10 10.18
N LEU A 90 -15.24 6.85 9.96
CA LEU A 90 -14.64 6.68 8.63
C LEU A 90 -14.38 5.23 8.25
N ALA A 91 -14.88 4.24 9.01
CA ALA A 91 -14.54 2.82 8.83
C ALA A 91 -14.74 2.33 7.38
N GLY A 92 -15.82 2.75 6.71
CA GLY A 92 -16.13 2.35 5.33
C GLY A 92 -15.20 2.96 4.28
N ASP A 93 -14.75 4.21 4.48
CA ASP A 93 -13.89 4.92 3.53
C ASP A 93 -12.39 4.71 3.82
N ALA A 94 -12.08 4.24 5.04
CA ALA A 94 -10.73 4.12 5.56
C ALA A 94 -9.79 3.30 4.65
N PRO A 95 -10.20 2.14 4.08
CA PRO A 95 -9.31 1.39 3.20
C PRO A 95 -8.89 2.18 1.95
N ALA A 96 -9.85 2.86 1.30
CA ALA A 96 -9.58 3.66 0.11
C ALA A 96 -8.68 4.86 0.43
N ILE A 97 -8.92 5.55 1.55
CA ILE A 97 -8.11 6.68 2.00
C ILE A 97 -6.66 6.24 2.26
N ILE A 98 -6.48 5.16 3.04
CA ILE A 98 -5.16 4.67 3.41
C ILE A 98 -4.40 4.13 2.20
N ALA A 99 -5.07 3.37 1.31
CA ALA A 99 -4.46 2.92 0.07
C ALA A 99 -3.97 4.08 -0.80
N ASN A 100 -4.78 5.15 -0.94
CA ASN A 100 -4.40 6.33 -1.72
C ASN A 100 -3.20 7.07 -1.10
N ILE A 101 -3.14 7.19 0.23
CA ILE A 101 -1.99 7.78 0.93
C ILE A 101 -0.72 6.96 0.65
N ILE A 102 -0.81 5.62 0.73
CA ILE A 102 0.32 4.73 0.49
C ILE A 102 0.77 4.81 -0.97
N ILE A 103 -0.15 4.66 -1.93
CA ILE A 103 0.15 4.72 -3.37
C ILE A 103 0.81 6.05 -3.74
N GLY A 104 0.25 7.16 -3.26
CA GLY A 104 0.79 8.49 -3.50
C GLY A 104 2.17 8.70 -2.86
N HIS A 105 2.39 8.18 -1.64
CA HIS A 105 3.68 8.27 -0.97
C HIS A 105 4.78 7.49 -1.70
N LEU A 106 4.45 6.29 -2.19
CA LEU A 106 5.40 5.40 -2.86
C LEU A 106 5.62 5.76 -4.34
N GLY A 107 4.89 6.74 -4.87
CA GLY A 107 4.95 7.09 -6.29
C GLY A 107 4.55 5.93 -7.20
N ILE A 108 3.67 5.04 -6.73
CA ILE A 108 3.18 3.92 -7.52
C ILE A 108 2.27 4.48 -8.62
N GLU A 109 2.64 4.24 -9.88
CA GLU A 109 1.79 4.60 -11.00
C GLU A 109 0.52 3.76 -10.99
N ASP A 110 -0.61 4.41 -10.78
CA ASP A 110 -1.94 3.80 -10.86
C ASP A 110 -2.37 3.74 -12.33
N THR A 111 -1.65 2.94 -13.13
CA THR A 111 -2.10 2.62 -14.48
C THR A 111 -3.11 1.49 -14.36
N PRO A 112 -4.41 1.73 -14.65
CA PRO A 112 -5.40 0.67 -14.57
C PRO A 112 -4.98 -0.46 -15.52
N ALA A 113 -4.91 -1.69 -15.01
CA ALA A 113 -4.72 -2.87 -15.84
C ALA A 113 -5.82 -2.84 -16.89
N ALA A 114 -5.43 -2.59 -18.15
CA ALA A 114 -6.37 -2.59 -19.25
C ALA A 114 -7.03 -3.96 -19.27
N LYS A 115 -8.33 -4.00 -18.95
CA LYS A 115 -9.15 -5.19 -19.17
C LYS A 115 -9.19 -5.42 -20.68
N GLU A 116 -8.25 -6.24 -21.19
CA GLU A 116 -8.29 -6.70 -22.57
C GLU A 116 -9.53 -7.58 -22.75
N GLY A 117 -10.58 -6.98 -23.32
CA GLY A 117 -11.86 -7.66 -23.51
C GLY A 117 -12.93 -6.76 -24.13
N SER A 118 -12.78 -6.51 -25.44
CA SER A 118 -13.87 -6.13 -26.36
C SER A 118 -14.41 -4.69 -26.30
N SER A 119 -13.89 -3.81 -27.19
CA SER A 119 -14.71 -3.13 -28.21
C SER A 119 -13.86 -2.13 -29.02
N ASN A 120 -13.52 -2.58 -30.21
CA ASN A 120 -13.44 -1.86 -31.48
C ASN A 120 -13.50 -0.30 -31.46
N GLY A 121 -12.40 0.33 -31.89
CA GLY A 121 -12.46 1.51 -32.74
C GLY A 121 -12.46 2.88 -32.07
N ARG A 122 -11.27 3.47 -31.90
CA ARG A 122 -10.92 4.75 -32.56
C ARG A 122 -9.44 5.12 -32.34
N ARG A 123 -8.73 5.26 -33.46
CA ARG A 123 -7.47 5.99 -33.60
C ARG A 123 -7.65 7.45 -33.14
N THR A 124 -6.78 7.91 -32.26
CA THR A 124 -6.16 9.26 -32.30
C THR A 124 -4.88 9.22 -31.46
N ARG A 125 -3.71 9.07 -32.10
CA ARG A 125 -2.68 10.13 -32.19
C ARG A 125 -2.45 10.91 -30.88
N ASN A 126 -1.34 10.63 -30.20
CA ASN A 126 -0.39 11.71 -29.93
C ASN A 126 1.05 11.17 -29.74
N ARG A 127 1.88 11.37 -30.78
CA ARG A 127 3.34 11.34 -30.70
C ARG A 127 3.82 12.77 -30.46
N ARG A 128 4.29 13.06 -29.26
CA ARG A 128 5.17 14.17 -28.85
C ARG A 128 5.25 13.99 -27.34
N TRP A 129 6.34 13.56 -26.73
CA TRP A 129 7.64 14.21 -26.74
C TRP A 129 8.74 13.18 -26.43
N ARG A 130 9.71 13.04 -27.35
CA ARG A 130 11.06 12.56 -27.02
C ARG A 130 12.04 13.58 -27.55
N LEU A 131 12.85 14.08 -26.62
CA LEU A 131 14.27 14.42 -26.77
C LEU A 131 14.60 15.64 -27.63
N SER A 132 14.94 16.74 -26.95
CA SER A 132 15.87 17.75 -27.46
C SER A 132 16.59 18.41 -26.28
N HIS A 133 17.49 17.69 -25.60
CA HIS A 133 18.60 18.31 -24.86
C HIS A 133 19.76 17.32 -24.77
N GLN A 134 20.42 17.06 -25.90
CA GLN A 134 21.80 16.61 -25.93
C GLN A 134 22.38 16.80 -27.33
N GLN A 135 23.19 17.86 -27.53
CA GLN A 135 24.40 17.91 -28.38
C GLN A 135 25.18 19.15 -27.92
N LEU A 136 26.27 18.98 -27.15
CA LEU A 136 27.66 18.78 -27.59
C LEU A 136 28.33 20.10 -28.02
N GLY A 137 29.37 20.52 -27.27
CA GLY A 137 30.43 21.39 -27.79
C GLY A 137 31.22 20.69 -28.90
N PRO A 138 32.16 21.37 -29.58
CA PRO A 138 33.48 21.60 -28.95
C PRO A 138 34.24 22.89 -29.36
N ALA A 139 35.23 23.23 -28.51
CA ALA A 139 36.59 23.71 -28.79
C ALA A 139 36.89 24.86 -29.79
N GLY A 140 37.23 26.05 -29.22
CA GLY A 140 38.44 26.86 -29.52
C GLY A 140 38.64 27.49 -30.91
N PRO A 141 39.75 28.20 -31.13
CA PRO A 141 40.02 29.55 -30.62
C PRO A 141 40.32 30.57 -31.76
N ARG A 142 40.22 31.86 -31.46
CA ARG A 142 41.15 32.95 -31.87
C ARG A 142 40.77 34.26 -31.21
#